data_AF-A0A6M0JAG0-F1
#
_entry.id   AF-A0A6M0JAG0-F1
#
_cell.length_a   1.000
_cell.length_b   1.000
_cell.length_c   1.000
_cell.angle_alpha   90.00
_cell.angle_beta   90.00
_cell.angle_gamma   90.00
#
_symmetry.space_group_name_H-M   'P 1'
#
loop_
_entity.id
_entity.type
_entity.pdbx_description
1 polymer ?
#
loop_
_entity_poly.entity_id
_entity_poly.type
_entity_poly.pdbx_seq_one_letter_code
_entity_poly.pdbx_strand_id
1 'polypeptide(L)'
;MSRPSHIEVNHWNEWLASAVDPKLTALNVRSLSGPSVYEYLLCALPQTARRNDGRLRDGYLKRYAHAEAGAWWVSGLDPLNDWLAMDWGRMKPDYPRLEWDKTTQQQTQKPVKYESPPKTPNRVTYLRMPLHLWRLVSLRYNVPMPEHITITEEGEALGFWAWVMAHPEIPVILTEGEKKGGCLLTLGFVAIALPGIWNGRVGKEDLERLHPDLVPMTQKGRKFVVLFDYESKPKTKQQIFQATRRTAGAIVELYCQCEVALLPGPEKGIDDWVVILGKKADKAVTAMIADALRISEYKQRFFINRARGLHKYKPNVTVNTRYLSLAIHSLPQSGLVGLVSDMGTGKTEILAVLRRENPQLSFLNNGHRVTLLKNLSDRLQTAMYSAISCGDWGQVKALSITVDSLYKMANDLQAYDILFIDEACQYLAHLLKSKTCKEHRGAILEVLEYLVYNAKLVVLADAHLDDLTIEFFMNLRPTGEEPYIIKNLYRSGGRQVHWYEGKNSSAIVAEFHAQLMLGKKLMMVSDSKRFIKKLERALNDGSAIDD
;
A
#
# COMPACT_ATOMS: atom_id res chain seq x y z
N MET A 1 -0.83 -17.97 -40.27
CA MET A 1 0.24 -17.07 -40.76
C MET A 1 1.58 -17.75 -40.49
N SER A 2 2.50 -17.77 -41.46
CA SER A 2 3.86 -18.28 -41.26
C SER A 2 4.70 -17.28 -40.45
N ARG A 3 5.71 -17.78 -39.73
CA ARG A 3 6.69 -16.96 -39.01
C ARG A 3 7.48 -16.09 -40.01
N PRO A 4 7.62 -14.77 -39.79
CA PRO A 4 8.49 -13.92 -40.59
C PRO A 4 9.98 -14.30 -40.47
N SER A 5 10.77 -14.02 -41.51
CA SER A 5 12.22 -14.33 -41.51
C SER A 5 13.01 -13.54 -40.46
N HIS A 6 12.56 -12.34 -40.08
CA HIS A 6 13.23 -11.47 -39.10
C HIS A 6 12.98 -11.85 -37.62
N ILE A 7 12.23 -12.93 -37.36
CA ILE A 7 11.92 -13.40 -36.00
C ILE A 7 12.28 -14.87 -35.91
N GLU A 8 13.20 -15.25 -35.04
CA GLU A 8 13.60 -16.62 -34.75
C GLU A 8 12.45 -17.45 -34.16
N VAL A 9 12.50 -18.77 -34.36
CA VAL A 9 11.42 -19.70 -33.97
C VAL A 9 11.10 -19.63 -32.48
N ASN A 10 12.12 -19.60 -31.63
CA ASN A 10 11.97 -19.50 -30.17
C ASN A 10 11.26 -18.20 -29.77
N HIS A 11 11.65 -17.06 -30.32
CA HIS A 11 11.06 -15.76 -29.99
C HIS A 11 9.61 -15.63 -30.49
N TRP A 12 9.34 -16.13 -31.70
CA TRP A 12 7.99 -16.20 -32.25
C TRP A 12 7.07 -17.03 -31.35
N ASN A 13 7.50 -18.25 -31.01
CA ASN A 13 6.74 -19.13 -30.14
C ASN A 13 6.56 -18.55 -28.73
N GLU A 14 7.54 -17.80 -28.20
CA GLU A 14 7.43 -17.15 -26.89
C GLU A 14 6.28 -16.13 -26.85
N TRP A 15 6.11 -15.32 -27.89
CA TRP A 15 5.04 -14.33 -27.97
C TRP A 15 3.68 -14.97 -28.22
N LEU A 16 3.60 -15.99 -29.08
CA LEU A 16 2.37 -16.76 -29.27
C LEU A 16 1.95 -17.50 -27.98
N ALA A 17 2.91 -18.00 -27.21
CA ALA A 17 2.67 -18.63 -25.91
C ALA A 17 2.17 -17.63 -24.84
N SER A 18 2.31 -16.33 -25.06
CA SER A 18 1.70 -15.26 -24.26
C SER A 18 0.35 -14.78 -24.84
N ALA A 19 -0.30 -15.60 -25.68
CA ALA A 19 -1.57 -15.29 -26.35
C ALA A 19 -1.56 -13.97 -27.14
N VAL A 20 -0.40 -13.62 -27.74
CA VAL A 20 -0.29 -12.47 -28.64
C VAL A 20 -0.62 -12.88 -30.07
N ASP A 21 -1.40 -12.06 -30.77
CA ASP A 21 -1.77 -12.29 -32.17
C ASP A 21 -0.52 -12.44 -33.06
N PRO A 22 -0.52 -13.38 -34.02
CA PRO A 22 0.61 -13.58 -34.92
C PRO A 22 0.99 -12.34 -35.74
N LYS A 23 0.02 -11.59 -36.28
CA LYS A 23 0.33 -10.40 -37.09
C LYS A 23 0.80 -9.26 -36.20
N LEU A 24 0.24 -9.11 -34.99
CA LEU A 24 0.75 -8.17 -33.99
C LEU A 24 2.19 -8.48 -33.59
N THR A 25 2.51 -9.75 -33.37
CA THR A 25 3.87 -10.23 -33.09
C THR A 25 4.80 -9.92 -34.26
N ALA A 26 4.38 -10.21 -35.50
CA ALA A 26 5.17 -9.97 -36.71
C ALA A 26 5.54 -8.50 -36.91
N LEU A 27 4.64 -7.58 -36.55
CA LEU A 27 4.84 -6.13 -36.71
C LEU A 27 5.79 -5.52 -35.68
N ASN A 28 5.86 -6.10 -34.47
CA ASN A 28 6.48 -5.44 -33.31
C ASN A 28 7.74 -6.13 -32.79
N VAL A 29 7.96 -7.41 -33.14
CA VAL A 29 9.08 -8.20 -32.63
C VAL A 29 10.12 -8.40 -33.72
N ARG A 30 11.39 -8.32 -33.35
CA ARG A 30 12.54 -8.65 -34.20
C ARG A 30 13.57 -9.44 -33.40
N SER A 31 14.13 -10.49 -34.01
CA SER A 31 15.31 -11.15 -33.47
C SER A 31 16.57 -10.36 -33.76
N LEU A 32 17.43 -10.26 -32.75
CA LEU A 32 18.77 -9.71 -32.84
C LEU A 32 19.79 -10.80 -32.52
N SER A 33 20.92 -10.75 -33.22
CA SER A 33 22.07 -11.61 -32.97
C SER A 33 23.34 -10.90 -33.44
N GLY A 34 24.48 -11.32 -32.90
CA GLY A 34 25.78 -10.72 -33.20
C GLY A 34 25.80 -9.20 -32.97
N PRO A 35 26.55 -8.45 -33.80
CA PRO A 35 26.74 -7.01 -33.61
C PRO A 35 25.47 -6.16 -33.70
N SER A 36 24.40 -6.65 -34.34
CA SER A 36 23.13 -5.92 -34.48
C SER A 36 22.52 -5.56 -33.12
N VAL A 37 22.80 -6.35 -32.08
CA VAL A 37 22.41 -6.07 -30.69
C VAL A 37 22.85 -4.68 -30.25
N TYR A 38 24.05 -4.26 -30.62
CA TYR A 38 24.59 -2.97 -30.20
C TYR A 38 23.96 -1.80 -30.94
N GLU A 39 23.57 -1.98 -32.20
CA GLU A 39 22.90 -0.95 -32.99
C GLU A 39 21.57 -0.55 -32.35
N TYR A 40 20.80 -1.54 -31.89
CA TYR A 40 19.51 -1.31 -31.23
C TYR A 40 19.66 -0.90 -29.77
N LEU A 41 20.41 -1.66 -28.97
CA LEU A 41 20.48 -1.41 -27.53
C LEU A 41 21.29 -0.17 -27.19
N LEU A 42 22.30 0.18 -27.98
CA LEU A 42 23.23 1.28 -27.68
C LEU A 42 23.02 2.48 -28.61
N CYS A 43 21.85 2.56 -29.27
CA CYS A 43 21.46 3.58 -30.24
C CYS A 43 21.63 5.02 -29.72
N ALA A 44 21.33 5.24 -28.44
CA ALA A 44 21.30 6.57 -27.82
C ALA A 44 22.56 6.94 -27.01
N LEU A 45 23.65 6.16 -27.13
CA LEU A 45 24.88 6.49 -26.42
C LEU A 45 25.58 7.71 -27.05
N PRO A 46 26.06 8.68 -26.22
CA PRO A 46 26.77 9.84 -26.73
C PRO A 46 28.15 9.47 -27.28
N GLN A 47 28.77 10.37 -28.07
CA GLN A 47 30.12 10.19 -28.61
C GLN A 47 31.18 9.90 -27.53
N THR A 48 30.99 10.37 -26.30
CA THR A 48 31.88 10.07 -25.18
C THR A 48 31.93 8.58 -24.82
N ALA A 49 30.93 7.79 -25.22
CA ALA A 49 30.90 6.34 -25.07
C ALA A 49 31.66 5.59 -26.18
N ARG A 50 32.23 6.32 -27.15
CA ARG A 50 33.06 5.79 -28.24
C ARG A 50 34.52 6.18 -28.03
N ARG A 51 35.41 5.41 -28.66
CA ARG A 51 36.86 5.67 -28.79
C ARG A 51 37.09 6.66 -29.94
N ASN A 52 38.32 7.15 -30.08
CA ASN A 52 38.69 8.10 -31.14
C ASN A 52 38.50 7.53 -32.56
N ASP A 53 38.52 6.19 -32.69
CA ASP A 53 38.25 5.47 -33.94
C ASP A 53 36.74 5.23 -34.21
N GLY A 54 35.86 5.80 -33.38
CA GLY A 54 34.39 5.65 -33.50
C GLY A 54 33.82 4.37 -32.91
N ARG A 55 34.67 3.41 -32.49
CA ARG A 55 34.23 2.14 -31.89
C ARG A 55 33.65 2.36 -30.49
N LEU A 56 32.61 1.62 -30.13
CA LEU A 56 32.10 1.58 -28.76
C LEU A 56 33.18 1.16 -27.76
N ARG A 57 33.21 1.81 -26.59
CA ARG A 57 34.16 1.46 -25.52
C ARG A 57 33.96 0.02 -25.04
N ASP A 58 35.07 -0.66 -24.77
CA ASP A 58 35.13 -2.07 -24.39
C ASP A 58 34.22 -2.45 -23.20
N GLY A 59 34.00 -1.52 -22.26
CA GLY A 59 33.12 -1.74 -21.12
C GLY A 59 31.67 -2.04 -21.53
N TYR A 60 31.14 -1.38 -22.57
CA TYR A 60 29.80 -1.66 -23.08
C TYR A 60 29.77 -2.98 -23.85
N LEU A 61 30.77 -3.23 -24.70
CA LEU A 61 30.88 -4.47 -25.46
C LEU A 61 30.93 -5.68 -24.52
N LYS A 62 31.81 -5.66 -23.52
CA LYS A 62 31.92 -6.73 -22.50
C LYS A 62 30.62 -6.93 -21.72
N ARG A 63 29.94 -5.84 -21.35
CA ARG A 63 28.69 -5.91 -20.57
C ARG A 63 27.57 -6.59 -21.34
N TYR A 64 27.47 -6.34 -22.65
CA TYR A 64 26.34 -6.78 -23.48
C TYR A 64 26.70 -7.92 -24.45
N ALA A 65 27.94 -8.44 -24.44
CA ALA A 65 28.36 -9.57 -25.28
C ALA A 65 27.47 -10.81 -25.14
N HIS A 66 26.92 -11.06 -23.95
CA HIS A 66 25.99 -12.17 -23.71
C HIS A 66 24.76 -12.15 -24.62
N ALA A 67 24.31 -10.97 -25.05
CA ALA A 67 23.11 -10.81 -25.88
C ALA A 67 23.39 -11.08 -27.37
N GLU A 68 24.65 -11.10 -27.81
CA GLU A 68 25.02 -11.43 -29.20
C GLU A 68 24.61 -12.87 -29.57
N ALA A 69 24.52 -13.76 -28.58
CA ALA A 69 24.09 -15.14 -28.75
C ALA A 69 22.60 -15.30 -29.07
N GLY A 70 21.82 -14.22 -28.98
CA GLY A 70 20.39 -14.21 -29.28
C GLY A 70 19.62 -13.30 -28.34
N ALA A 71 18.74 -12.49 -28.92
CA ALA A 71 17.77 -11.68 -28.19
C ALA A 71 16.57 -11.37 -29.09
N TRP A 72 15.43 -11.01 -28.50
CA TRP A 72 14.40 -10.28 -29.23
C TRP A 72 14.32 -8.82 -28.79
N TRP A 73 13.94 -7.98 -29.73
CA TRP A 73 13.71 -6.55 -29.58
C TRP A 73 12.24 -6.23 -29.86
N VAL A 74 11.68 -5.36 -29.03
CA VAL A 74 10.38 -4.75 -29.24
C VAL A 74 10.53 -3.23 -29.15
N SER A 75 10.00 -2.54 -30.16
CA SER A 75 9.85 -1.10 -30.14
C SER A 75 8.41 -0.74 -30.50
N GLY A 76 7.95 0.39 -29.95
CA GLY A 76 6.63 0.94 -30.24
C GLY A 76 6.70 2.19 -31.12
N LEU A 77 5.58 2.89 -31.19
CA LEU A 77 5.46 4.19 -31.83
C LEU A 77 5.70 5.32 -30.83
N ASP A 78 6.23 6.46 -31.31
CA ASP A 78 6.51 7.63 -30.49
C ASP A 78 5.30 8.58 -30.42
N PRO A 79 4.64 8.70 -29.25
CA PRO A 79 3.47 9.57 -29.10
C PRO A 79 3.81 11.07 -29.16
N LEU A 80 5.10 11.43 -29.15
CA LEU A 80 5.59 12.81 -29.22
C LEU A 80 6.20 13.16 -30.59
N ASN A 81 6.22 12.21 -31.53
CA ASN A 81 6.79 12.37 -32.87
C ASN A 81 5.88 11.71 -33.92
N ASP A 82 4.64 12.20 -34.00
CA ASP A 82 3.62 11.81 -34.99
C ASP A 82 3.40 10.30 -35.13
N TRP A 83 3.55 9.55 -34.04
CA TRP A 83 3.43 8.09 -34.03
C TRP A 83 4.39 7.38 -34.99
N LEU A 84 5.54 8.00 -35.30
CA LEU A 84 6.63 7.36 -36.03
C LEU A 84 7.27 6.25 -35.18
N ALA A 85 7.94 5.31 -35.83
CA ALA A 85 8.65 4.24 -35.15
C ALA A 85 9.70 4.80 -34.17
N MET A 86 9.74 4.29 -32.95
CA MET A 86 10.66 4.73 -31.93
C MET A 86 12.00 3.98 -32.02
N ASP A 87 13.12 4.69 -31.94
CA ASP A 87 14.44 4.03 -31.85
C ASP A 87 14.66 3.36 -30.49
N TRP A 88 13.99 3.87 -29.45
CA TRP A 88 14.00 3.27 -28.12
C TRP A 88 13.09 2.05 -28.09
N GLY A 89 13.55 0.98 -27.45
CA GLY A 89 12.78 -0.24 -27.26
C GLY A 89 13.34 -1.07 -26.11
N ARG A 90 12.81 -2.29 -25.97
CA ARG A 90 13.24 -3.24 -24.95
C ARG A 90 13.75 -4.52 -25.57
N MET A 91 14.86 -4.99 -25.03
CA MET A 91 15.52 -6.22 -25.43
C MET A 91 15.31 -7.27 -24.36
N LYS A 92 14.99 -8.49 -24.76
CA LYS A 92 15.10 -9.68 -23.91
C LYS A 92 16.16 -10.61 -24.50
N PRO A 93 17.33 -10.75 -23.85
CA PRO A 93 18.35 -11.69 -24.28
C PRO A 93 17.92 -13.13 -23.96
N ASP A 94 18.34 -14.08 -24.81
CA ASP A 94 18.19 -15.52 -24.57
C ASP A 94 19.01 -15.96 -23.35
N TYR A 95 20.17 -15.32 -23.16
CA TYR A 95 21.12 -15.61 -22.08
C TYR A 95 21.30 -14.37 -21.18
N PRO A 96 20.35 -14.08 -20.27
CA PRO A 96 20.39 -12.87 -19.46
C PRO A 96 21.60 -12.86 -18.52
N ARG A 97 22.31 -11.72 -18.48
CA ARG A 97 23.34 -11.51 -17.46
C ARG A 97 22.73 -11.40 -16.07
N LEU A 98 23.57 -11.62 -15.06
CA LEU A 98 23.21 -11.39 -13.66
C LEU A 98 23.23 -9.90 -13.31
N GLU A 99 22.35 -9.51 -12.38
CA GLU A 99 22.26 -8.16 -11.84
C GLU A 99 23.50 -7.87 -10.98
N TRP A 100 24.06 -6.67 -11.15
CA TRP A 100 25.23 -6.21 -10.40
C TRP A 100 24.78 -5.34 -9.23
N ASP A 101 25.13 -5.74 -8.01
CA ASP A 101 24.88 -4.94 -6.82
C ASP A 101 25.98 -3.89 -6.65
N LYS A 102 25.59 -2.62 -6.71
CA LYS A 102 26.52 -1.49 -6.59
C LYS A 102 27.06 -1.33 -5.17
N THR A 103 26.35 -1.83 -4.16
CA THR A 103 26.71 -1.70 -2.74
C THR A 103 27.78 -2.71 -2.38
N THR A 104 27.54 -3.98 -2.72
CA THR A 104 28.48 -5.08 -2.45
C THR A 104 29.54 -5.24 -3.53
N GLN A 105 29.39 -4.56 -4.68
CA GLN A 105 30.26 -4.68 -5.85
C GLN A 105 30.42 -6.12 -6.33
N GLN A 106 29.33 -6.89 -6.29
CA GLN A 106 29.29 -8.29 -6.72
C GLN A 106 28.08 -8.58 -7.61
N GLN A 107 28.17 -9.66 -8.40
CA GLN A 107 27.01 -10.20 -9.10
C GLN A 107 26.06 -10.85 -8.10
N THR A 108 24.78 -10.55 -8.25
CA THR A 108 23.70 -11.24 -7.54
C THR A 108 23.29 -12.50 -8.31
N GLN A 109 22.44 -13.34 -7.70
CA GLN A 109 21.83 -14.48 -8.41
C GLN A 109 20.62 -14.09 -9.27
N LYS A 110 20.27 -12.81 -9.35
CA LYS A 110 19.05 -12.37 -10.03
C LYS A 110 19.35 -12.04 -11.51
N PRO A 111 18.71 -12.70 -12.48
CA PRO A 111 18.91 -12.40 -13.89
C PRO A 111 18.24 -11.08 -14.28
N VAL A 112 18.91 -10.29 -15.12
CA VAL A 112 18.35 -9.11 -15.78
C VAL A 112 17.57 -9.56 -17.01
N LYS A 113 16.28 -9.82 -16.82
CA LYS A 113 15.41 -10.38 -17.87
C LYS A 113 15.22 -9.44 -19.06
N TYR A 114 15.26 -8.14 -18.84
CA TYR A 114 15.02 -7.14 -19.89
C TYR A 114 16.05 -6.03 -19.78
N GLU A 115 16.54 -5.56 -20.92
CA GLU A 115 17.47 -4.44 -21.05
C GLU A 115 16.80 -3.34 -21.88
N SER A 116 17.16 -2.10 -21.57
CA SER A 116 16.72 -0.90 -22.29
C SER A 116 17.95 -0.06 -22.60
N PRO A 117 17.89 0.83 -23.61
CA PRO A 117 19.04 1.66 -23.97
C PRO A 117 19.65 2.38 -22.76
N PRO A 118 20.94 2.14 -22.44
CA PRO A 118 21.53 2.65 -21.22
C PRO A 118 21.66 4.17 -21.29
N LYS A 119 21.54 4.82 -20.13
CA LYS A 119 21.61 6.29 -19.97
C LYS A 119 20.52 7.06 -20.72
N THR A 120 19.48 6.38 -21.17
CA THR A 120 18.25 7.02 -21.63
C THR A 120 17.16 6.92 -20.57
N PRO A 121 16.27 7.92 -20.46
CA PRO A 121 15.01 7.72 -19.77
C PRO A 121 14.26 6.53 -20.38
N ASN A 122 13.60 5.73 -19.55
CA ASN A 122 12.68 4.73 -20.08
C ASN A 122 11.57 5.42 -20.87
N ARG A 123 11.09 4.76 -21.93
CA ARG A 123 9.88 5.15 -22.68
C ARG A 123 8.78 4.12 -22.43
N VAL A 124 7.58 4.36 -22.93
CA VAL A 124 6.48 3.37 -22.91
C VAL A 124 6.23 2.82 -24.31
N THR A 125 5.69 1.60 -24.40
CA THR A 125 5.55 0.91 -25.67
C THR A 125 4.12 0.99 -26.19
N TYR A 126 3.95 1.68 -27.31
CA TYR A 126 2.73 1.71 -28.14
C TYR A 126 2.90 0.75 -29.32
N LEU A 127 2.31 -0.45 -29.26
CA LEU A 127 2.52 -1.46 -30.31
C LEU A 127 1.85 -1.03 -31.63
N ARG A 128 2.53 -1.28 -32.75
CA ARG A 128 1.99 -1.17 -34.11
C ARG A 128 0.81 -2.14 -34.27
N MET A 129 -0.26 -1.73 -34.94
CA MET A 129 -1.52 -2.48 -34.95
C MET A 129 -1.89 -3.00 -36.34
N PRO A 130 -2.30 -4.28 -36.47
CA PRO A 130 -2.91 -4.78 -37.69
C PRO A 130 -4.39 -4.39 -37.78
N LEU A 131 -4.92 -4.30 -39.01
CA LEU A 131 -6.29 -3.82 -39.26
C LEU A 131 -7.37 -4.66 -38.55
N HIS A 132 -7.21 -5.98 -38.46
CA HIS A 132 -8.22 -6.84 -37.83
C HIS A 132 -8.34 -6.62 -36.32
N LEU A 133 -7.24 -6.29 -35.63
CA LEU A 133 -7.29 -5.96 -34.21
C LEU A 133 -7.84 -4.55 -33.99
N TRP A 134 -7.55 -3.58 -34.85
CA TRP A 134 -8.22 -2.28 -34.81
C TRP A 134 -9.74 -2.44 -34.97
N ARG A 135 -10.20 -3.25 -35.93
CA ARG A 135 -11.62 -3.61 -36.07
C ARG A 135 -12.21 -4.21 -34.80
N LEU A 136 -11.48 -5.10 -34.14
CA LEU A 136 -11.92 -5.71 -32.87
C LEU A 136 -12.09 -4.66 -31.77
N VAL A 137 -11.15 -3.71 -31.64
CA VAL A 137 -11.24 -2.59 -30.69
C VAL A 137 -12.44 -1.69 -31.01
N SER A 138 -12.64 -1.35 -32.29
CA SER A 138 -13.79 -0.56 -32.74
C SER A 138 -15.13 -1.21 -32.36
N LEU A 139 -15.27 -2.52 -32.63
CA LEU A 139 -16.46 -3.29 -32.27
C LEU A 139 -16.67 -3.37 -30.75
N ARG A 140 -15.60 -3.59 -29.98
CA ARG A 140 -15.68 -3.69 -28.51
C ARG A 140 -16.21 -2.41 -27.87
N TYR A 141 -15.72 -1.26 -28.31
CA TYR A 141 -16.06 0.03 -27.71
C TYR A 141 -17.17 0.77 -28.46
N ASN A 142 -17.69 0.18 -29.55
CA ASN A 142 -18.69 0.79 -30.42
C ASN A 142 -18.27 2.18 -30.93
N VAL A 143 -17.00 2.32 -31.34
CA VAL A 143 -16.44 3.55 -31.90
C VAL A 143 -16.15 3.32 -33.38
N PRO A 144 -16.72 4.09 -34.32
CA PRO A 144 -16.47 3.93 -35.74
C PRO A 144 -15.00 4.09 -36.12
N MET A 145 -14.55 3.27 -37.07
CA MET A 145 -13.23 3.42 -37.67
C MET A 145 -13.23 4.53 -38.74
N PRO A 146 -12.08 5.16 -39.01
CA PRO A 146 -11.94 6.05 -40.16
C PRO A 146 -12.27 5.34 -41.49
N GLU A 147 -12.86 6.06 -42.44
CA GLU A 147 -13.25 5.50 -43.76
C GLU A 147 -12.04 5.05 -44.59
N HIS A 148 -10.92 5.77 -44.46
CA HIS A 148 -9.69 5.49 -45.19
C HIS A 148 -8.55 5.18 -44.23
N ILE A 149 -8.11 3.91 -44.24
CA ILE A 149 -6.98 3.44 -43.43
C ILE A 149 -5.90 2.93 -44.37
N THR A 150 -4.73 3.53 -44.28
CA THR A 150 -3.54 3.09 -45.02
C THR A 150 -2.95 1.86 -44.33
N ILE A 151 -2.71 0.81 -45.11
CA ILE A 151 -2.01 -0.40 -44.65
C ILE A 151 -0.62 -0.42 -45.28
N THR A 152 0.43 -0.58 -44.47
CA THR A 152 1.80 -0.71 -44.97
C THR A 152 2.05 -2.07 -45.60
N GLU A 153 3.17 -2.24 -46.32
CA GLU A 153 3.56 -3.54 -46.90
C GLU A 153 3.74 -4.62 -45.81
N GLU A 154 4.20 -4.24 -44.62
CA GLU A 154 4.32 -5.16 -43.46
C GLU A 154 2.96 -5.51 -42.84
N GLY A 155 1.90 -4.81 -43.22
CA GLY A 155 0.52 -5.01 -42.79
C GLY A 155 0.14 -4.25 -41.52
N GLU A 156 0.84 -3.15 -41.21
CA GLU A 156 0.43 -2.21 -40.17
C GLU A 156 -0.71 -1.34 -40.68
N ALA A 157 -1.75 -1.15 -39.87
CA ALA A 157 -2.79 -0.16 -40.10
C ALA A 157 -2.41 1.17 -39.42
N LEU A 158 -2.05 2.16 -40.23
CA LEU A 158 -1.58 3.45 -39.74
C LEU A 158 -2.71 4.27 -39.11
N GLY A 159 -2.42 4.96 -38.00
CA GLY A 159 -3.34 5.88 -37.34
C GLY A 159 -4.13 5.31 -36.17
N PHE A 160 -3.93 4.04 -35.79
CA PHE A 160 -4.64 3.45 -34.64
C PHE A 160 -4.52 4.27 -33.36
N TRP A 161 -3.31 4.67 -32.96
CA TRP A 161 -3.10 5.41 -31.71
C TRP A 161 -3.57 6.87 -31.79
N ALA A 162 -3.49 7.50 -32.97
CA ALA A 162 -4.10 8.81 -33.20
C ALA A 162 -5.63 8.74 -33.06
N TRP A 163 -6.25 7.67 -33.58
CA TRP A 163 -7.68 7.40 -33.40
C TRP A 163 -8.03 7.14 -31.93
N VAL A 164 -7.28 6.29 -31.22
CA VAL A 164 -7.46 6.10 -29.77
C VAL A 164 -7.37 7.42 -29.02
N MET A 165 -6.40 8.27 -29.36
CA MET A 165 -6.21 9.60 -28.74
C MET A 165 -7.40 10.53 -28.99
N ALA A 166 -8.01 10.48 -30.19
CA ALA A 166 -9.20 11.27 -30.53
C ALA A 166 -10.49 10.79 -29.86
N HIS A 167 -10.53 9.55 -29.38
CA HIS A 167 -11.71 8.91 -28.78
C HIS A 167 -11.51 8.62 -27.28
N PRO A 168 -11.67 9.62 -26.39
CA PRO A 168 -11.50 9.46 -24.94
C PRO A 168 -12.52 8.55 -24.26
N GLU A 169 -13.59 8.18 -24.95
CA GLU A 169 -14.53 7.13 -24.56
C GLU A 169 -13.88 5.74 -24.52
N ILE A 170 -12.76 5.54 -25.22
CA ILE A 170 -12.00 4.28 -25.22
C ILE A 170 -11.08 4.25 -23.98
N PRO A 171 -11.31 3.32 -23.03
CA PRO A 171 -10.46 3.17 -21.87
C PRO A 171 -9.07 2.67 -22.24
N VAL A 172 -8.05 3.14 -21.52
CA VAL A 172 -6.64 2.74 -21.74
C VAL A 172 -6.14 1.93 -20.56
N ILE A 173 -5.68 0.71 -20.83
CA ILE A 173 -5.11 -0.18 -19.82
C ILE A 173 -3.59 0.02 -19.75
N LEU A 174 -3.06 0.26 -18.56
CA LEU A 174 -1.62 0.29 -18.30
C LEU A 174 -1.19 -1.05 -17.71
N THR A 175 -0.27 -1.74 -18.37
CA THR A 175 0.25 -3.03 -17.92
C THR A 175 1.77 -3.05 -17.88
N GLU A 176 2.35 -3.96 -17.09
CA GLU A 176 3.80 -4.16 -17.04
C GLU A 176 4.25 -5.21 -18.07
N GLY A 177 4.98 -4.76 -19.09
CA GLY A 177 5.59 -5.62 -20.11
C GLY A 177 4.80 -5.71 -21.41
N GLU A 178 5.53 -5.89 -22.50
CA GLU A 178 5.06 -5.74 -23.87
C GLU A 178 4.21 -6.93 -24.31
N LYS A 179 4.52 -8.14 -23.86
CA LYS A 179 3.69 -9.33 -24.12
C LYS A 179 2.31 -9.21 -23.47
N LYS A 180 2.22 -8.59 -22.29
CA LYS A 180 0.94 -8.34 -21.60
C LYS A 180 0.10 -7.32 -22.35
N GLY A 181 0.72 -6.24 -22.81
CA GLY A 181 0.08 -5.24 -23.67
C GLY A 181 -0.41 -5.87 -24.98
N GLY A 182 0.44 -6.67 -25.62
CA GLY A 182 0.09 -7.40 -26.84
C GLY A 182 -1.07 -8.38 -26.64
N CYS A 183 -1.08 -9.13 -25.54
CA CYS A 183 -2.17 -10.04 -25.18
C CYS A 183 -3.52 -9.32 -25.05
N LEU A 184 -3.54 -8.18 -24.36
CA LEU A 184 -4.74 -7.36 -24.21
C LEU A 184 -5.24 -6.79 -25.54
N LEU A 185 -4.31 -6.31 -26.39
CA LEU A 185 -4.64 -5.82 -27.75
C LEU A 185 -5.20 -6.94 -28.64
N THR A 186 -4.69 -8.18 -28.52
CA THR A 186 -5.25 -9.37 -29.20
C THR A 186 -6.71 -9.60 -28.83
N LEU A 187 -7.07 -9.34 -27.56
CA LEU A 187 -8.46 -9.41 -27.08
C LEU A 187 -9.27 -8.15 -27.39
N GLY A 188 -8.70 -7.14 -28.06
CA GLY A 188 -9.37 -5.90 -28.43
C GLY A 188 -9.46 -4.87 -27.31
N PHE A 189 -8.69 -5.01 -26.23
CA PHE A 189 -8.55 -3.96 -25.22
C PHE A 189 -7.38 -3.05 -25.57
N VAL A 190 -7.57 -1.73 -25.49
CA VAL A 190 -6.47 -0.78 -25.70
C VAL A 190 -5.53 -0.82 -24.51
N ALA A 191 -4.30 -1.28 -24.73
CA ALA A 191 -3.30 -1.42 -23.68
C ALA A 191 -1.95 -0.81 -24.06
N ILE A 192 -1.34 -0.08 -23.13
CA ILE A 192 0.00 0.50 -23.24
C ILE A 192 0.91 -0.28 -22.29
N ALA A 193 2.05 -0.73 -22.81
CA ALA A 193 3.02 -1.49 -22.03
C ALA A 193 4.05 -0.57 -21.37
N LEU A 194 4.16 -0.69 -20.05
CA LEU A 194 5.19 -0.03 -19.25
C LEU A 194 6.39 -0.98 -19.08
N PRO A 195 7.63 -0.48 -19.10
CA PRO A 195 8.83 -1.30 -18.85
C PRO A 195 8.88 -1.96 -17.46
N GLY A 196 8.11 -1.41 -16.52
CA GLY A 196 8.04 -1.81 -15.12
C GLY A 196 6.99 -1.00 -14.40
N ILE A 197 6.49 -1.49 -13.26
CA ILE A 197 5.40 -0.84 -12.48
C ILE A 197 5.66 0.63 -12.11
N TRP A 198 6.93 1.04 -11.99
CA TRP A 198 7.32 2.40 -11.62
C TRP A 198 7.39 3.37 -12.81
N ASN A 199 7.28 2.89 -14.05
CA ASN A 199 7.46 3.68 -15.26
C ASN A 199 6.17 4.34 -15.78
N GLY A 200 5.09 4.32 -15.00
CA GLY A 200 3.89 5.12 -15.28
C GLY A 200 4.09 6.62 -15.00
N ARG A 201 5.23 7.00 -14.39
CA ARG A 201 5.54 8.35 -13.95
C ARG A 201 7.04 8.62 -13.97
N VAL A 202 7.40 9.89 -13.90
CA VAL A 202 8.78 10.39 -13.79
C VAL A 202 8.89 11.43 -12.68
N GLY A 203 10.10 11.70 -12.21
CA GLY A 203 10.35 12.64 -11.12
C GLY A 203 10.66 11.94 -9.80
N LYS A 204 10.78 12.73 -8.72
CA LYS A 204 11.03 12.25 -7.36
C LYS A 204 10.06 12.93 -6.41
N GLU A 205 9.56 12.15 -5.45
CA GLU A 205 8.74 12.65 -4.33
C GLU A 205 7.58 13.53 -4.80
N ASP A 206 7.52 14.78 -4.34
CA ASP A 206 6.42 15.72 -4.62
C ASP A 206 6.46 16.33 -6.03
N LEU A 207 7.55 16.09 -6.78
CA LEU A 207 7.70 16.53 -8.18
C LEU A 207 7.41 15.39 -9.17
N GLU A 208 6.78 14.31 -8.72
CA GLU A 208 6.33 13.26 -9.61
C GLU A 208 5.22 13.77 -10.54
N ARG A 209 5.31 13.40 -11.81
CA ARG A 209 4.30 13.66 -12.83
C ARG A 209 4.11 12.43 -13.70
N LEU A 210 2.97 12.38 -14.41
CA LEU A 210 2.72 11.29 -15.35
C LEU A 210 3.86 11.19 -16.37
N HIS A 211 4.17 9.97 -16.79
CA HIS A 211 5.22 9.75 -17.78
C HIS A 211 4.91 10.57 -19.05
N PRO A 212 5.87 11.32 -19.63
CA PRO A 212 5.61 12.21 -20.77
C PRO A 212 4.91 11.49 -21.94
N ASP A 213 5.34 10.27 -22.24
CA ASP A 213 4.72 9.47 -23.30
C ASP A 213 3.24 9.11 -23.05
N LEU A 214 2.75 9.16 -21.82
CA LEU A 214 1.34 8.88 -21.50
C LEU A 214 0.47 10.15 -21.55
N VAL A 215 1.07 11.35 -21.49
CA VAL A 215 0.36 12.64 -21.49
C VAL A 215 -0.49 12.85 -22.74
N PRO A 216 -0.08 12.45 -23.97
CA PRO A 216 -0.94 12.56 -25.14
C PRO A 216 -2.26 11.79 -25.01
N MET A 217 -2.33 10.78 -24.14
CA MET A 217 -3.56 10.02 -23.86
C MET A 217 -4.42 10.60 -22.73
N THR A 218 -4.04 11.74 -22.12
CA THR A 218 -4.81 12.32 -21.01
C THR A 218 -5.78 13.39 -21.48
N GLN A 219 -6.93 12.96 -21.99
CA GLN A 219 -8.08 13.83 -22.20
C GLN A 219 -8.98 13.82 -20.95
N LYS A 220 -9.58 14.96 -20.63
CA LYS A 220 -10.47 15.11 -19.48
C LYS A 220 -11.55 14.03 -19.49
N GLY A 221 -11.65 13.29 -18.39
CA GLY A 221 -12.62 12.22 -18.20
C GLY A 221 -12.25 10.87 -18.81
N ARG A 222 -11.17 10.75 -19.60
CA ARG A 222 -10.73 9.44 -20.12
C ARG A 222 -10.47 8.48 -18.96
N LYS A 223 -10.94 7.24 -19.12
CA LYS A 223 -10.71 6.16 -18.15
C LYS A 223 -9.38 5.45 -18.41
N PHE A 224 -8.53 5.42 -17.39
CA PHE A 224 -7.38 4.52 -17.32
C PHE A 224 -7.67 3.36 -16.37
N VAL A 225 -7.12 2.19 -16.69
CA VAL A 225 -7.16 1.01 -15.82
C VAL A 225 -5.73 0.52 -15.62
N VAL A 226 -5.25 0.51 -14.38
CA VAL A 226 -3.94 -0.09 -14.06
C VAL A 226 -4.13 -1.58 -13.83
N LEU A 227 -3.38 -2.42 -14.55
CA LEU A 227 -3.40 -3.87 -14.45
C LEU A 227 -1.97 -4.42 -14.38
N PHE A 228 -1.49 -4.63 -13.16
CA PHE A 228 -0.16 -5.22 -12.88
C PHE A 228 -0.27 -6.67 -12.41
N ASP A 229 0.88 -7.35 -12.42
CA ASP A 229 1.00 -8.77 -12.11
C ASP A 229 0.41 -9.14 -10.74
N TYR A 230 -0.16 -10.34 -10.68
CA TYR A 230 -0.52 -10.98 -9.43
C TYR A 230 0.76 -11.26 -8.62
N GLU A 231 0.68 -11.05 -7.31
CA GLU A 231 1.82 -11.25 -6.41
C GLU A 231 1.34 -11.76 -5.07
N SER A 232 2.12 -12.63 -4.43
CA SER A 232 1.87 -13.18 -3.09
C SER A 232 2.85 -12.63 -2.06
N LYS A 233 4.06 -12.26 -2.46
CA LYS A 233 5.14 -11.79 -1.58
C LYS A 233 4.81 -10.40 -0.99
N PRO A 234 4.80 -10.24 0.35
CA PRO A 234 4.39 -8.99 1.00
C PRO A 234 5.16 -7.75 0.53
N LYS A 235 6.49 -7.85 0.41
CA LYS A 235 7.35 -6.74 -0.04
C LYS A 235 6.98 -6.28 -1.45
N THR A 236 6.81 -7.22 -2.38
CA THR A 236 6.47 -6.90 -3.76
C THR A 236 5.02 -6.40 -3.88
N LYS A 237 4.06 -6.97 -3.12
CA LYS A 237 2.70 -6.42 -3.00
C LYS A 237 2.71 -4.95 -2.57
N GLN A 238 3.52 -4.59 -1.59
CA GLN A 238 3.66 -3.21 -1.14
C GLN A 238 4.25 -2.31 -2.23
N GLN A 239 5.24 -2.78 -2.99
CA GLN A 239 5.80 -2.05 -4.12
C GLN A 239 4.76 -1.82 -5.22
N ILE A 240 3.99 -2.85 -5.61
CA ILE A 240 2.90 -2.76 -6.58
C ILE A 240 1.83 -1.77 -6.10
N PHE A 241 1.43 -1.85 -4.82
CA PHE A 241 0.48 -0.92 -4.24
C PHE A 241 0.96 0.53 -4.31
N GLN A 242 2.21 0.80 -3.94
CA GLN A 242 2.79 2.14 -3.99
C GLN A 242 2.92 2.66 -5.42
N ALA A 243 3.40 1.82 -6.34
CA ALA A 243 3.52 2.13 -7.75
C ALA A 243 2.14 2.48 -8.34
N THR A 244 1.15 1.61 -8.16
CA THR A 244 -0.23 1.81 -8.63
C THR A 244 -0.83 3.10 -8.09
N ARG A 245 -0.78 3.31 -6.77
CA ARG A 245 -1.38 4.48 -6.10
C ARG A 245 -0.82 5.79 -6.63
N ARG A 246 0.49 5.87 -6.80
CA ARG A 246 1.18 7.10 -7.23
C ARG A 246 1.00 7.35 -8.74
N THR A 247 0.99 6.30 -9.58
CA THR A 247 0.65 6.44 -11.01
C THR A 247 -0.80 6.89 -11.19
N ALA A 248 -1.73 6.29 -10.45
CA ALA A 248 -3.14 6.68 -10.47
C ALA A 248 -3.36 8.13 -9.98
N GLY A 249 -2.58 8.59 -9.00
CA GLY A 249 -2.57 9.99 -8.56
C GLY A 249 -2.22 10.94 -9.70
N ALA A 250 -1.11 10.68 -10.39
CA ALA A 250 -0.66 11.50 -11.53
C ALA A 250 -1.66 11.51 -12.71
N ILE A 251 -2.40 10.41 -12.93
CA ILE A 251 -3.48 10.35 -13.93
C ILE A 251 -4.65 11.25 -13.51
N VAL A 252 -5.06 11.18 -12.24
CA VAL A 252 -6.19 11.98 -11.72
C VAL A 252 -5.88 13.48 -11.68
N GLU A 253 -4.63 13.86 -11.43
CA GLU A 253 -4.18 15.26 -11.51
C GLU A 253 -4.37 15.87 -12.92
N LEU A 254 -4.41 15.03 -13.96
CA LEU A 254 -4.71 15.42 -15.34
C LEU A 254 -6.20 15.27 -15.69
N TYR A 255 -7.08 15.28 -14.68
CA TYR A 255 -8.54 15.19 -14.82
C TYR A 255 -9.06 13.93 -15.51
N CYS A 256 -8.25 12.87 -15.54
CA CYS A 256 -8.66 11.55 -16.01
C CYS A 256 -9.25 10.71 -14.87
N GLN A 257 -9.98 9.66 -15.22
CA GLN A 257 -10.42 8.64 -14.27
C GLN A 257 -9.37 7.52 -14.22
N CYS A 258 -9.14 6.94 -13.05
CA CYS A 258 -8.26 5.79 -12.93
C CYS A 258 -8.86 4.74 -12.00
N GLU A 259 -8.90 3.50 -12.48
CA GLU A 259 -9.30 2.31 -11.74
C GLU A 259 -8.18 1.27 -11.73
N VAL A 260 -8.33 0.24 -10.91
CA VAL A 260 -7.34 -0.83 -10.74
C VAL A 260 -8.02 -2.18 -10.92
N ALA A 261 -7.69 -2.86 -12.02
CA ALA A 261 -8.11 -4.24 -12.22
C ALA A 261 -7.12 -5.19 -11.52
N LEU A 262 -7.64 -6.23 -10.88
CA LEU A 262 -6.84 -7.19 -10.13
C LEU A 262 -6.96 -8.58 -10.74
N LEU A 263 -5.82 -9.17 -11.07
CA LEU A 263 -5.76 -10.57 -11.46
C LEU A 263 -6.20 -11.46 -10.29
N PRO A 264 -7.02 -12.50 -10.55
CA PRO A 264 -7.48 -13.41 -9.51
C PRO A 264 -6.37 -14.34 -8.99
N GLY A 265 -5.31 -14.54 -9.78
CA GLY A 265 -4.27 -15.54 -9.52
C GLY A 265 -4.79 -16.98 -9.73
N PRO A 266 -3.90 -17.98 -9.61
CA PRO A 266 -2.50 -17.88 -9.18
C PRO A 266 -1.53 -17.42 -10.29
N GLU A 267 -1.99 -17.34 -11.53
CA GLU A 267 -1.19 -16.91 -12.68
C GLU A 267 -0.66 -15.50 -12.47
N LYS A 268 0.62 -15.32 -12.79
CA LYS A 268 1.31 -14.07 -12.48
C LYS A 268 0.90 -12.95 -13.43
N GLY A 269 0.98 -13.19 -14.73
CA GLY A 269 0.63 -12.20 -15.76
C GLY A 269 -0.77 -12.38 -16.34
N ILE A 270 -1.31 -11.31 -16.91
CA ILE A 270 -2.56 -11.35 -17.69
C ILE A 270 -2.42 -12.27 -18.91
N ASP A 271 -1.24 -12.30 -19.53
CA ASP A 271 -0.93 -13.18 -20.66
C ASP A 271 -0.99 -14.65 -20.25
N ASP A 272 -0.38 -15.02 -19.12
CA ASP A 272 -0.46 -16.38 -18.58
C ASP A 272 -1.91 -16.78 -18.27
N TRP A 273 -2.68 -15.88 -17.65
CA TRP A 273 -4.09 -16.14 -17.29
C TRP A 273 -4.98 -16.33 -18.53
N VAL A 274 -4.79 -15.51 -19.56
CA VAL A 274 -5.52 -15.63 -20.84
C VAL A 274 -5.23 -16.96 -21.53
N VAL A 275 -3.98 -17.41 -21.52
CA VAL A 275 -3.58 -18.70 -22.11
C VAL A 275 -4.32 -19.86 -21.44
N ILE A 276 -4.41 -19.85 -20.11
CA ILE A 276 -5.11 -20.91 -19.35
C ILE A 276 -6.61 -20.87 -19.59
N LEU A 277 -7.21 -19.68 -19.66
CA LEU A 277 -8.65 -19.54 -19.92
C LEU A 277 -9.06 -19.97 -21.33
N GLY A 278 -8.15 -19.86 -22.31
CA GLY A 278 -8.39 -20.18 -23.71
C GLY A 278 -9.64 -19.47 -24.23
N LYS A 279 -10.62 -20.24 -24.71
CA LYS A 279 -11.87 -19.69 -25.29
C LYS A 279 -12.70 -18.83 -24.32
N LYS A 280 -12.49 -18.95 -23.01
CA LYS A 280 -13.21 -18.16 -21.99
C LYS A 280 -12.52 -16.82 -21.67
N ALA A 281 -11.34 -16.57 -22.23
CA ALA A 281 -10.51 -15.42 -21.90
C ALA A 281 -11.24 -14.09 -22.09
N ASP A 282 -11.87 -13.89 -23.25
CA ASP A 282 -12.60 -12.66 -23.57
C ASP A 282 -13.61 -12.27 -22.49
N LYS A 283 -14.51 -13.19 -22.13
CA LYS A 283 -15.55 -12.96 -21.12
C LYS A 283 -14.96 -12.71 -19.73
N ALA A 284 -13.96 -13.50 -19.33
CA ALA A 284 -13.36 -13.39 -17.99
C ALA A 284 -12.55 -12.11 -17.82
N VAL A 285 -11.77 -11.72 -18.83
CA VAL A 285 -11.01 -10.46 -18.82
C VAL A 285 -11.95 -9.26 -18.87
N THR A 286 -13.03 -9.32 -19.67
CA THR A 286 -14.08 -8.28 -19.69
C THR A 286 -14.71 -8.12 -18.30
N ALA A 287 -15.08 -9.21 -17.63
CA ALA A 287 -15.63 -9.16 -16.28
C ALA A 287 -14.64 -8.58 -15.26
N MET A 288 -13.37 -9.00 -15.29
CA MET A 288 -12.32 -8.48 -14.40
C MET A 288 -12.09 -6.97 -14.58
N ILE A 289 -12.14 -6.47 -15.82
CA ILE A 289 -12.00 -5.03 -16.10
C ILE A 289 -13.26 -4.26 -15.70
N ALA A 290 -14.45 -4.85 -15.84
CA ALA A 290 -15.69 -4.26 -15.38
C ALA A 290 -15.74 -4.15 -13.84
N ASP A 291 -15.17 -5.13 -13.13
CA ASP A 291 -15.04 -5.17 -11.67
C ASP A 291 -13.80 -4.41 -11.15
N ALA A 292 -13.18 -3.58 -11.99
CA ALA A 292 -12.01 -2.79 -11.58
C ALA A 292 -12.37 -1.83 -10.44
N LEU A 293 -11.45 -1.74 -9.47
CA LEU A 293 -11.66 -0.98 -8.25
C LEU A 293 -11.35 0.50 -8.45
N ARG A 294 -12.14 1.37 -7.86
CA ARG A 294 -11.76 2.78 -7.67
C ARG A 294 -10.50 2.85 -6.80
N ILE A 295 -9.71 3.90 -6.96
CA ILE A 295 -8.49 4.11 -6.15
C ILE A 295 -8.79 4.06 -4.64
N SER A 296 -9.94 4.61 -4.21
CA SER A 296 -10.38 4.58 -2.81
C SER A 296 -10.62 3.15 -2.31
N GLU A 297 -11.29 2.32 -3.10
CA GLU A 297 -11.61 0.93 -2.77
C GLU A 297 -10.34 0.08 -2.78
N TYR A 298 -9.45 0.28 -3.75
CA TYR A 298 -8.14 -0.38 -3.80
C TYR A 298 -7.29 -0.06 -2.56
N LYS A 299 -7.25 1.23 -2.14
CA LYS A 299 -6.61 1.65 -0.88
C LYS A 299 -7.23 0.93 0.32
N GLN A 300 -8.54 0.96 0.45
CA GLN A 300 -9.25 0.31 1.57
C GLN A 300 -8.96 -1.19 1.62
N ARG A 301 -9.07 -1.91 0.49
CA ARG A 301 -8.80 -3.35 0.40
C ARG A 301 -7.37 -3.71 0.82
N PHE A 302 -6.38 -2.88 0.49
CA PHE A 302 -4.99 -3.09 0.92
C PHE A 302 -4.82 -2.94 2.44
N PHE A 303 -5.55 -2.01 3.08
CA PHE A 303 -5.45 -1.77 4.52
C PHE A 303 -6.34 -2.69 5.37
N ILE A 304 -7.52 -3.08 4.88
CA ILE A 304 -8.46 -3.98 5.57
C ILE A 304 -7.88 -5.39 5.69
N ASN A 305 -7.10 -5.83 4.70
CA ASN A 305 -6.43 -7.13 4.71
C ASN A 305 -5.12 -7.16 5.54
N ARG A 306 -4.81 -6.11 6.33
CA ARG A 306 -3.85 -6.26 7.42
C ARG A 306 -4.54 -7.04 8.53
N ALA A 307 -4.05 -8.24 8.80
CA ALA A 307 -4.52 -9.05 9.92
C ALA A 307 -4.47 -8.21 11.20
N ARG A 308 -5.64 -7.81 11.72
CA ARG A 308 -5.73 -7.09 13.00
C ARG A 308 -5.54 -8.09 14.14
N GLY A 309 -4.89 -7.67 15.22
CA GLY A 309 -4.55 -8.52 16.36
C GLY A 309 -3.11 -9.07 16.30
N LEU A 310 -2.82 -10.02 17.19
CA LEU A 310 -1.50 -10.65 17.30
C LEU A 310 -1.40 -11.90 16.43
N HIS A 311 -0.52 -11.86 15.43
CA HIS A 311 -0.22 -12.98 14.51
C HIS A 311 1.27 -13.31 14.51
N LYS A 312 2.14 -12.30 14.59
CA LYS A 312 3.60 -12.42 14.70
C LYS A 312 4.01 -12.90 16.09
N TYR A 313 3.45 -12.31 17.14
CA TYR A 313 3.81 -12.62 18.53
C TYR A 313 2.81 -13.60 19.15
N LYS A 314 3.26 -14.84 19.37
CA LYS A 314 2.43 -15.88 20.00
C LYS A 314 2.29 -15.63 21.51
N PRO A 315 1.13 -15.93 22.12
CA PRO A 315 0.98 -15.86 23.57
C PRO A 315 1.96 -16.78 24.30
N ASN A 316 2.70 -16.24 25.25
CA ASN A 316 3.51 -17.01 26.20
C ASN A 316 2.61 -17.67 27.25
N VAL A 317 1.56 -16.97 27.67
CA VAL A 317 0.55 -17.47 28.60
C VAL A 317 -0.83 -17.25 28.02
N THR A 318 -1.67 -18.27 28.08
CA THR A 318 -3.08 -18.17 27.70
C THR A 318 -3.95 -18.58 28.88
N VAL A 319 -4.87 -17.71 29.27
CA VAL A 319 -5.85 -17.97 30.35
C VAL A 319 -7.26 -17.74 29.83
N ASN A 320 -8.26 -18.26 30.53
CA ASN A 320 -9.66 -18.01 30.23
C ASN A 320 -10.40 -17.75 31.55
N THR A 321 -10.26 -16.55 32.08
CA THR A 321 -10.85 -16.15 33.36
C THR A 321 -11.45 -14.75 33.25
N ARG A 322 -12.55 -14.51 33.97
CA ARG A 322 -13.14 -13.17 34.04
C ARG A 322 -12.16 -12.15 34.64
N TYR A 323 -11.44 -12.53 35.69
CA TYR A 323 -10.48 -11.65 36.36
C TYR A 323 -9.08 -12.21 36.25
N LEU A 324 -8.20 -11.49 35.57
CA LEU A 324 -6.82 -11.93 35.32
C LEU A 324 -6.01 -12.13 36.60
N SER A 325 -6.25 -11.32 37.64
CA SER A 325 -5.56 -11.41 38.94
C SER A 325 -5.78 -12.76 39.65
N LEU A 326 -6.79 -13.54 39.24
CA LEU A 326 -7.03 -14.89 39.77
C LEU A 326 -6.14 -15.96 39.14
N ALA A 327 -5.61 -15.71 37.94
CA ALA A 327 -4.86 -16.70 37.16
C ALA A 327 -3.40 -16.28 36.91
N ILE A 328 -3.09 -14.98 36.99
CA ILE A 328 -1.77 -14.43 36.79
C ILE A 328 -1.31 -13.84 38.13
N HIS A 329 -0.43 -14.57 38.81
CA HIS A 329 0.08 -14.19 40.13
C HIS A 329 1.38 -13.37 40.08
N SER A 330 2.10 -13.41 38.95
CA SER A 330 3.32 -12.63 38.76
C SER A 330 3.49 -12.23 37.29
N LEU A 331 4.15 -11.10 37.08
CA LEU A 331 4.63 -10.65 35.78
C LEU A 331 6.17 -10.86 35.71
N PRO A 332 6.76 -10.93 34.51
CA PRO A 332 8.21 -10.84 34.35
C PRO A 332 8.80 -9.64 35.09
N GLN A 333 10.02 -9.79 35.61
CA GLN A 333 10.72 -8.73 36.36
C GLN A 333 11.28 -7.63 35.45
N SER A 334 11.46 -7.91 34.16
CA SER A 334 11.95 -6.97 33.16
C SER A 334 11.41 -7.26 31.77
N GLY A 335 11.66 -6.36 30.83
CA GLY A 335 11.29 -6.47 29.43
C GLY A 335 9.93 -5.85 29.12
N LEU A 336 9.32 -6.27 28.01
CA LEU A 336 8.02 -5.79 27.56
C LEU A 336 6.95 -6.87 27.72
N VAL A 337 5.86 -6.53 28.42
CA VAL A 337 4.71 -7.41 28.64
C VAL A 337 3.49 -6.88 27.91
N GLY A 338 2.85 -7.72 27.09
CA GLY A 338 1.57 -7.42 26.46
C GLY A 338 0.42 -8.15 27.17
N LEU A 339 -0.48 -7.41 27.81
CA LEU A 339 -1.71 -7.92 28.44
C LEU A 339 -2.89 -7.78 27.47
N VAL A 340 -3.22 -8.87 26.80
CA VAL A 340 -4.31 -8.96 25.82
C VAL A 340 -5.55 -9.51 26.52
N SER A 341 -6.47 -8.64 26.94
CA SER A 341 -7.64 -9.09 27.70
C SER A 341 -8.81 -8.13 27.55
N ASP A 342 -10.03 -8.65 27.56
CA ASP A 342 -11.25 -7.87 27.32
C ASP A 342 -11.46 -6.76 28.37
N MET A 343 -12.36 -5.81 28.10
CA MET A 343 -12.70 -4.75 29.05
C MET A 343 -13.31 -5.33 30.33
N GLY A 344 -13.04 -4.71 31.49
CA GLY A 344 -13.61 -5.15 32.77
C GLY A 344 -13.03 -6.45 33.34
N THR A 345 -11.95 -6.98 32.76
CA THR A 345 -11.33 -8.26 33.19
C THR A 345 -10.20 -8.11 34.23
N GLY A 346 -10.07 -6.93 34.84
CA GLY A 346 -9.07 -6.70 35.90
C GLY A 346 -7.62 -6.55 35.41
N LYS A 347 -7.37 -6.14 34.15
CA LYS A 347 -6.01 -5.81 33.65
C LYS A 347 -5.30 -4.82 34.59
N THR A 348 -5.96 -3.69 34.87
CA THR A 348 -5.50 -2.68 35.83
C THR A 348 -5.28 -3.23 37.23
N GLU A 349 -6.08 -4.21 37.64
CA GLU A 349 -6.02 -4.75 39.00
C GLU A 349 -4.71 -5.50 39.25
N ILE A 350 -4.18 -6.21 38.23
CA ILE A 350 -2.86 -6.84 38.31
C ILE A 350 -1.79 -5.78 38.63
N LEU A 351 -1.82 -4.65 37.94
CA LEU A 351 -0.84 -3.58 38.14
C LEU A 351 -1.02 -2.89 39.51
N ALA A 352 -2.26 -2.75 39.97
CA ALA A 352 -2.55 -2.21 41.30
C ALA A 352 -2.01 -3.13 42.42
N VAL A 353 -2.18 -4.44 42.28
CA VAL A 353 -1.61 -5.46 43.20
C VAL A 353 -0.09 -5.40 43.16
N LEU A 354 0.52 -5.44 41.98
CA LEU A 354 1.97 -5.37 41.79
C LEU A 354 2.56 -4.13 42.46
N ARG A 355 1.90 -2.97 42.32
CA ARG A 355 2.33 -1.71 42.93
C ARG A 355 2.21 -1.73 44.46
N ARG A 356 1.10 -2.27 44.99
CA ARG A 356 0.86 -2.38 46.44
C ARG A 356 1.87 -3.29 47.12
N GLU A 357 2.25 -4.38 46.47
CA GLU A 357 3.26 -5.32 46.96
C GLU A 357 4.69 -4.77 46.83
N ASN A 358 4.90 -3.77 45.98
CA ASN A 358 6.22 -3.17 45.71
C ASN A 358 6.20 -1.63 45.81
N PRO A 359 5.86 -1.05 46.98
CA PRO A 359 5.72 0.40 47.16
C PRO A 359 7.03 1.18 46.96
N GLN A 360 8.17 0.50 47.08
CA GLN A 360 9.52 1.06 46.93
C GLN A 360 9.91 1.37 45.48
N LEU A 361 9.34 0.64 44.51
CA LEU A 361 9.68 0.76 43.08
C LEU A 361 9.13 2.06 42.48
N SER A 362 9.85 2.64 41.52
CA SER A 362 9.34 3.77 40.74
C SER A 362 8.35 3.29 39.67
N PHE A 363 7.23 4.00 39.52
CA PHE A 363 6.10 3.61 38.69
C PHE A 363 5.60 4.79 37.84
N LEU A 364 5.54 4.62 36.53
CA LEU A 364 4.93 5.59 35.62
C LEU A 364 3.69 4.99 34.98
N ASN A 365 2.53 5.57 35.28
CA ASN A 365 1.30 5.32 34.56
C ASN A 365 1.14 6.37 33.46
N ASN A 366 1.21 5.95 32.21
CA ASN A 366 1.14 6.85 31.07
C ASN A 366 -0.09 6.58 30.20
N GLY A 367 -1.06 7.48 30.29
CA GLY A 367 -2.35 7.37 29.60
C GLY A 367 -2.54 8.42 28.52
N HIS A 368 -3.69 8.37 27.83
CA HIS A 368 -4.00 9.31 26.74
C HIS A 368 -5.22 10.20 27.00
N ARG A 369 -5.98 9.99 28.09
CA ARG A 369 -7.12 10.83 28.52
C ARG A 369 -7.00 11.22 29.98
N VAL A 370 -7.11 12.52 30.28
CA VAL A 370 -6.98 13.06 31.64
C VAL A 370 -7.99 12.45 32.62
N THR A 371 -9.26 12.31 32.22
CA THR A 371 -10.33 11.78 33.08
C THR A 371 -10.13 10.30 33.41
N LEU A 372 -9.77 9.49 32.40
CA LEU A 372 -9.45 8.09 32.58
C LEU A 372 -8.22 7.91 33.47
N LEU A 373 -7.18 8.71 33.20
CA LEU A 373 -5.94 8.69 33.96
C LEU A 373 -6.17 9.03 35.45
N LYS A 374 -7.04 10.00 35.76
CA LYS A 374 -7.38 10.36 37.15
C LYS A 374 -8.06 9.21 37.90
N ASN A 375 -9.02 8.54 37.28
CA ASN A 375 -9.65 7.36 37.90
C ASN A 375 -8.64 6.21 38.08
N LEU A 376 -7.70 6.09 37.14
CA LEU A 376 -6.65 5.08 37.17
C LEU A 376 -5.59 5.40 38.24
N SER A 377 -5.28 6.67 38.47
CA SER A 377 -4.24 7.10 39.41
C SER A 377 -4.60 6.74 40.85
N ASP A 378 -5.88 6.87 41.22
CA ASP A 378 -6.38 6.51 42.54
C ASP A 378 -6.23 5.00 42.78
N ARG A 379 -6.56 4.18 41.78
CA ARG A 379 -6.44 2.72 41.84
C ARG A 379 -4.99 2.25 41.90
N LEU A 380 -4.11 2.92 41.17
CA LEU A 380 -2.68 2.61 41.12
C LEU A 380 -1.86 3.31 42.22
N GLN A 381 -2.49 4.14 43.06
CA GLN A 381 -1.82 4.93 44.11
C GLN A 381 -0.64 5.75 43.55
N THR A 382 -0.90 6.49 42.48
CA THR A 382 0.07 7.37 41.80
C THR A 382 -0.35 8.82 41.96
N ALA A 383 0.62 9.74 42.05
CA ALA A 383 0.33 11.16 42.06
C ALA A 383 0.00 11.64 40.65
N MET A 384 -1.04 12.47 40.53
CA MET A 384 -1.39 13.08 39.25
C MET A 384 -0.41 14.21 38.90
N TYR A 385 0.11 14.22 37.68
CA TYR A 385 1.05 15.26 37.21
C TYR A 385 0.53 16.69 37.39
N SER A 386 -0.80 16.89 37.26
CA SER A 386 -1.43 18.20 37.43
C SER A 386 -1.46 18.70 38.87
N ALA A 387 -1.20 17.83 39.85
CA ALA A 387 -1.12 18.17 41.27
C ALA A 387 0.33 18.47 41.73
N ILE A 388 1.31 18.36 40.83
CA ILE A 388 2.73 18.56 41.10
C ILE A 388 3.25 19.66 40.17
N SER A 389 4.08 20.57 40.70
CA SER A 389 4.74 21.60 39.91
C SER A 389 5.57 21.00 38.77
N CYS A 390 5.55 21.66 37.61
CA CYS A 390 6.35 21.24 36.46
C CYS A 390 7.84 21.38 36.81
N GLY A 391 8.62 20.31 36.68
CA GLY A 391 10.03 20.24 37.07
C GLY A 391 10.32 19.54 38.40
N ASP A 392 9.27 19.13 39.13
CA ASP A 392 9.39 18.32 40.36
C ASP A 392 8.84 16.88 40.16
N TRP A 393 8.56 16.48 38.92
CA TRP A 393 7.98 15.19 38.59
C TRP A 393 8.98 14.03 38.78
N GLY A 394 10.27 14.28 38.59
CA GLY A 394 11.39 13.35 38.81
C GLY A 394 11.60 13.02 40.28
N GLN A 395 11.12 13.88 41.19
CA GLN A 395 11.18 13.64 42.64
C GLN A 395 10.10 12.67 43.11
N VAL A 396 9.09 12.41 42.28
CA VAL A 396 7.95 11.56 42.62
C VAL A 396 8.20 10.15 42.11
N LYS A 397 8.19 9.18 43.05
CA LYS A 397 8.37 7.75 42.71
C LYS A 397 7.25 7.18 41.85
N ALA A 398 6.01 7.63 42.04
CA ALA A 398 4.83 7.06 41.39
C ALA A 398 3.98 8.16 40.74
N LEU A 399 4.02 8.25 39.41
CA LEU A 399 3.43 9.35 38.64
C LEU A 399 2.39 8.84 37.64
N SER A 400 1.27 9.56 37.54
CA SER A 400 0.31 9.43 36.44
C SER A 400 0.37 10.67 35.55
N ILE A 401 0.73 10.48 34.27
CA ILE A 401 0.84 11.57 33.28
C ILE A 401 0.19 11.20 31.95
N THR A 402 -0.38 12.19 31.25
CA THR A 402 -0.89 12.00 29.89
C THR A 402 0.22 12.13 28.85
N VAL A 403 0.15 11.36 27.76
CA VAL A 403 1.05 11.46 26.60
C VAL A 403 1.22 12.89 26.08
N ASP A 404 0.15 13.68 26.05
CA ASP A 404 0.16 15.09 25.64
C ASP A 404 1.13 15.97 26.44
N SER A 405 1.41 15.59 27.69
CA SER A 405 2.27 16.36 28.59
C SER A 405 3.66 15.75 28.76
N LEU A 406 3.98 14.63 28.12
CA LEU A 406 5.29 13.97 28.26
C LEU A 406 6.45 14.89 27.88
N TYR A 407 6.31 15.72 26.84
CA TYR A 407 7.39 16.62 26.42
C TYR A 407 7.84 17.58 27.54
N LYS A 408 7.00 17.85 28.53
CA LYS A 408 7.34 18.69 29.69
C LYS A 408 8.26 17.97 30.69
N MET A 409 8.38 16.64 30.59
CA MET A 409 9.31 15.83 31.40
C MET A 409 10.76 15.91 30.91
N ALA A 410 11.04 16.52 29.75
CA ALA A 410 12.36 16.47 29.12
C ALA A 410 13.52 16.93 30.03
N ASN A 411 13.26 17.87 30.94
CA ASN A 411 14.25 18.42 31.88
C ASN A 411 14.29 17.71 33.23
N ASP A 412 13.47 16.68 33.42
CA ASP A 412 13.24 16.01 34.70
C ASP A 412 13.02 14.50 34.48
N LEU A 413 13.83 13.95 33.57
CA LEU A 413 13.78 12.55 33.18
C LEU A 413 14.37 11.67 34.27
N GLN A 414 13.64 10.61 34.63
CA GLN A 414 14.12 9.54 35.49
C GLN A 414 13.80 8.18 34.86
N ALA A 415 14.61 7.17 35.18
CA ALA A 415 14.30 5.79 34.84
C ALA A 415 13.25 5.25 35.82
N TYR A 416 12.21 4.60 35.27
CA TYR A 416 11.15 3.98 36.07
C TYR A 416 11.37 2.47 36.19
N ASP A 417 11.14 1.87 37.35
CA ASP A 417 11.16 0.40 37.45
C ASP A 417 10.01 -0.21 36.62
N ILE A 418 8.83 0.41 36.66
CA ILE A 418 7.65 -0.06 35.93
C ILE A 418 7.02 1.10 35.15
N LEU A 419 6.83 0.91 33.84
CA LEU A 419 6.08 1.80 32.97
C LEU A 419 4.82 1.08 32.47
N PHE A 420 3.64 1.63 32.78
CA PHE A 420 2.35 1.07 32.43
C PHE A 420 1.61 1.96 31.44
N ILE A 421 1.15 1.36 30.34
CA ILE A 421 0.32 2.02 29.32
C ILE A 421 -0.97 1.21 29.16
N ASP A 422 -2.07 1.78 29.66
CA ASP A 422 -3.41 1.24 29.45
C ASP A 422 -4.01 1.75 28.12
N GLU A 423 -4.85 0.92 27.51
CA GLU A 423 -5.41 1.14 26.17
C GLU A 423 -4.31 1.46 25.13
N ALA A 424 -3.25 0.65 25.09
CA ALA A 424 -2.03 0.91 24.32
C ALA A 424 -2.26 1.20 22.82
N CYS A 425 -3.25 0.55 22.19
CA CYS A 425 -3.58 0.82 20.79
C CYS A 425 -4.19 2.22 20.61
N GLN A 426 -5.07 2.63 21.53
CA GLN A 426 -5.66 3.98 21.53
C GLN A 426 -4.63 5.04 21.89
N TYR A 427 -3.75 4.74 22.85
CA TYR A 427 -2.62 5.57 23.23
C TYR A 427 -1.74 5.91 22.01
N LEU A 428 -1.33 4.88 21.26
CA LEU A 428 -0.48 5.06 20.07
C LEU A 428 -1.22 5.83 18.97
N ALA A 429 -2.50 5.53 18.76
CA ALA A 429 -3.33 6.26 17.81
C ALA A 429 -3.45 7.75 18.16
N HIS A 430 -3.65 8.08 19.44
CA HIS A 430 -3.73 9.45 19.93
C HIS A 430 -2.42 10.20 19.74
N LEU A 431 -1.30 9.62 20.17
CA LEU A 431 0.05 10.20 19.97
C LEU A 431 0.30 10.59 18.52
N LEU A 432 0.00 9.68 17.59
CA LEU A 432 0.32 9.84 16.18
C LEU A 432 -0.65 10.75 15.44
N LYS A 433 -1.93 10.79 15.84
CA LYS A 433 -3.00 11.42 15.03
C LYS A 433 -3.69 12.61 15.70
N SER A 434 -3.61 12.74 17.02
CA SER A 434 -4.27 13.83 17.72
C SER A 434 -3.73 15.20 17.30
N LYS A 435 -4.63 16.18 17.27
CA LYS A 435 -4.27 17.59 17.11
C LYS A 435 -3.53 18.13 18.32
N THR A 436 -3.83 17.63 19.53
CA THR A 436 -3.22 18.09 20.79
C THR A 436 -1.74 17.74 20.89
N CYS A 437 -1.32 16.61 20.29
CA CYS A 437 0.10 16.23 20.20
C CYS A 437 0.81 16.88 19.00
N LYS A 438 0.11 17.58 18.10
CA LYS A 438 0.68 17.94 16.78
C LYS A 438 1.93 18.80 16.88
N GLU A 439 1.93 19.79 17.76
CA GLU A 439 3.03 20.77 17.91
C GLU A 439 4.27 20.15 18.58
N HIS A 440 4.07 19.24 19.53
CA HIS A 440 5.15 18.66 20.33
C HIS A 440 5.43 17.19 20.01
N ARG A 441 4.89 16.64 18.91
CA ARG A 441 4.92 15.19 18.63
C ARG A 441 6.34 14.60 18.64
N GLY A 442 7.29 15.31 18.05
CA GLY A 442 8.70 14.91 18.03
C GLY A 442 9.27 14.78 19.45
N ALA A 443 9.16 15.85 20.25
CA ALA A 443 9.63 15.86 21.63
C ALA A 443 8.92 14.82 22.52
N ILE A 444 7.62 14.57 22.30
CA ILE A 444 6.89 13.51 23.00
C ILE A 444 7.48 12.13 22.66
N LEU A 445 7.80 11.88 21.39
CA LEU A 445 8.40 10.61 20.96
C LEU A 445 9.79 10.40 21.55
N GLU A 446 10.63 11.44 21.59
CA GLU A 446 11.96 11.39 22.21
C GLU A 446 11.89 11.07 23.70
N VAL A 447 10.99 11.73 24.44
CA VAL A 447 10.76 11.44 25.86
C VAL A 447 10.21 10.03 26.05
N LEU A 448 9.25 9.61 25.22
CA LEU A 448 8.68 8.27 25.30
C LEU A 448 9.73 7.19 25.03
N GLU A 449 10.59 7.40 24.04
CA GLU A 449 11.72 6.51 23.74
C GLU A 449 12.63 6.35 24.96
N TYR A 450 13.04 7.46 25.57
CA TYR A 450 13.85 7.42 26.79
C TYR A 450 13.16 6.62 27.92
N LEU A 451 11.88 6.92 28.18
CA LEU A 451 11.13 6.28 29.26
C LEU A 451 10.94 4.77 29.02
N VAL A 452 10.59 4.38 27.79
CA VAL A 452 10.37 2.98 27.42
C VAL A 452 11.69 2.20 27.39
N TYR A 453 12.77 2.80 26.89
CA TYR A 453 14.09 2.17 26.82
C TYR A 453 14.65 1.89 28.21
N ASN A 454 14.59 2.89 29.10
CA ASN A 454 15.22 2.82 30.43
C ASN A 454 14.34 2.16 31.49
N ALA A 455 13.05 1.93 31.23
CA ALA A 455 12.20 1.23 32.18
C ALA A 455 12.69 -0.21 32.41
N LYS A 456 12.62 -0.76 33.62
CA LYS A 456 12.96 -2.19 33.79
C LYS A 456 11.88 -3.07 33.16
N LEU A 457 10.62 -2.77 33.47
CA LEU A 457 9.44 -3.47 32.97
C LEU A 457 8.49 -2.47 32.29
N VAL A 458 8.09 -2.78 31.06
CA VAL A 458 7.07 -2.04 30.30
C VAL A 458 5.84 -2.93 30.15
N VAL A 459 4.68 -2.48 30.62
CA VAL A 459 3.42 -3.25 30.54
C VAL A 459 2.42 -2.51 29.65
N LEU A 460 2.04 -3.14 28.55
CA LEU A 460 1.03 -2.66 27.62
C LEU A 460 -0.27 -3.43 27.84
N ALA A 461 -1.37 -2.75 28.14
CA ALA A 461 -2.68 -3.37 28.31
C ALA A 461 -3.66 -2.91 27.23
N ASP A 462 -4.31 -3.86 26.55
CA ASP A 462 -5.37 -3.56 25.59
C ASP A 462 -6.26 -4.79 25.34
N ALA A 463 -7.54 -4.59 24.99
CA ALA A 463 -8.42 -5.68 24.54
C ALA A 463 -8.15 -6.09 23.09
N HIS A 464 -7.57 -5.18 22.30
CA HIS A 464 -7.33 -5.31 20.87
C HIS A 464 -5.85 -5.11 20.51
N LEU A 465 -4.95 -5.45 21.43
CA LEU A 465 -3.50 -5.35 21.21
C LEU A 465 -3.11 -6.06 19.91
N ASP A 466 -2.29 -5.42 19.09
CA ASP A 466 -1.89 -5.91 17.77
C ASP A 466 -0.36 -5.93 17.58
N ASP A 467 0.09 -6.64 16.54
CA ASP A 467 1.52 -6.80 16.26
C ASP A 467 2.22 -5.46 16.04
N LEU A 468 1.52 -4.47 15.46
CA LEU A 468 2.07 -3.15 15.17
C LEU A 468 2.35 -2.37 16.45
N THR A 469 1.43 -2.43 17.42
CA THR A 469 1.60 -1.77 18.71
C THR A 469 2.74 -2.41 19.49
N ILE A 470 2.81 -3.75 19.53
CA ILE A 470 3.94 -4.45 20.16
C ILE A 470 5.26 -4.07 19.48
N GLU A 471 5.33 -4.13 18.15
CA GLU A 471 6.55 -3.82 17.39
C GLU A 471 7.00 -2.37 17.59
N PHE A 472 6.07 -1.41 17.66
CA PHE A 472 6.38 -0.02 17.96
C PHE A 472 7.13 0.11 19.31
N PHE A 473 6.57 -0.44 20.39
CA PHE A 473 7.21 -0.34 21.70
C PHE A 473 8.46 -1.22 21.82
N MET A 474 8.50 -2.38 21.17
CA MET A 474 9.70 -3.22 21.11
C MET A 474 10.88 -2.51 20.43
N ASN A 475 10.62 -1.68 19.40
CA ASN A 475 11.67 -0.88 18.77
C ASN A 475 12.21 0.24 19.67
N LEU A 476 11.48 0.59 20.74
CA LEU A 476 11.94 1.53 21.77
C LEU A 476 12.64 0.82 22.94
N ARG A 477 12.67 -0.52 22.97
CA ARG A 477 13.36 -1.33 23.99
C ARG A 477 14.81 -1.63 23.57
N PRO A 478 15.68 -2.00 24.52
CA PRO A 478 17.01 -2.52 24.20
C PRO A 478 16.97 -3.67 23.18
N THR A 479 17.92 -3.67 22.24
CA THR A 479 17.99 -4.68 21.19
C THR A 479 18.17 -6.09 21.76
N GLY A 480 17.39 -7.05 21.26
CA GLY A 480 17.47 -8.47 21.64
C GLY A 480 16.44 -8.92 22.67
N GLU A 481 15.64 -8.00 23.23
CA GLU A 481 14.46 -8.39 24.02
C GLU A 481 13.35 -8.98 23.14
N GLU A 482 12.56 -9.88 23.71
CA GLU A 482 11.35 -10.44 23.10
C GLU A 482 10.14 -10.13 24.00
N PRO A 483 8.96 -9.81 23.42
CA PRO A 483 7.80 -9.47 24.21
C PRO A 483 7.19 -10.71 24.89
N TYR A 484 6.77 -10.54 26.13
CA TYR A 484 6.04 -11.55 26.89
C TYR A 484 4.53 -11.29 26.82
N ILE A 485 3.81 -12.11 26.07
CA ILE A 485 2.39 -11.94 25.78
C ILE A 485 1.54 -12.81 26.71
N ILE A 486 0.64 -12.17 27.46
CA ILE A 486 -0.41 -12.82 28.24
C ILE A 486 -1.74 -12.58 27.54
N LYS A 487 -2.39 -13.66 27.09
CA LYS A 487 -3.68 -13.60 26.38
C LYS A 487 -4.80 -14.20 27.21
N ASN A 488 -5.80 -13.39 27.51
CA ASN A 488 -7.06 -13.86 28.08
C ASN A 488 -8.06 -14.14 26.97
N LEU A 489 -8.58 -15.36 26.93
CA LEU A 489 -9.62 -15.78 25.99
C LEU A 489 -11.03 -15.43 26.48
N TYR A 490 -11.17 -15.02 27.76
CA TYR A 490 -12.46 -14.62 28.30
C TYR A 490 -13.01 -13.43 27.50
N ARG A 491 -14.27 -13.57 27.08
CA ARG A 491 -15.06 -12.51 26.46
C ARG A 491 -16.20 -12.17 27.39
N SER A 492 -16.40 -10.89 27.62
CA SER A 492 -17.60 -10.39 28.28
C SER A 492 -18.81 -10.81 27.44
N GLY A 493 -19.89 -11.28 28.10
CA GLY A 493 -21.08 -11.75 27.40
C GLY A 493 -21.66 -10.72 26.41
N GLY A 494 -22.41 -11.21 25.43
CA GLY A 494 -23.03 -10.37 24.41
C GLY A 494 -23.98 -9.33 25.02
N ARG A 495 -24.10 -8.18 24.35
CA ARG A 495 -25.13 -7.16 24.65
C ARG A 495 -26.21 -7.25 23.58
N GLN A 496 -27.47 -7.04 23.96
CA GLN A 496 -28.51 -6.79 22.97
C GLN A 496 -28.20 -5.47 22.26
N VAL A 497 -28.15 -5.52 20.94
CA VAL A 497 -27.91 -4.36 20.09
C VAL A 497 -29.14 -4.16 19.23
N HIS A 498 -29.70 -2.96 19.28
CA HIS A 498 -30.79 -2.52 18.41
C HIS A 498 -30.21 -1.54 17.39
N TRP A 499 -30.54 -1.76 16.12
CA TRP A 499 -30.10 -0.91 15.01
C TRP A 499 -31.27 -0.04 14.56
N TYR A 500 -31.06 1.27 14.54
CA TYR A 500 -32.08 2.25 14.14
C TYR A 500 -31.65 2.90 12.82
N GLU A 501 -32.43 2.71 11.76
CA GLU A 501 -32.21 3.34 10.44
C GLU A 501 -33.21 4.48 10.21
N GLY A 502 -32.72 5.59 9.68
CA GLY A 502 -33.55 6.75 9.40
C GLY A 502 -32.72 7.92 8.87
N LYS A 503 -33.40 8.93 8.31
CA LYS A 503 -32.76 10.18 7.85
C LYS A 503 -32.43 11.14 8.99
N ASN A 504 -32.91 10.86 10.20
CA ASN A 504 -32.71 11.70 11.39
C ASN A 504 -32.69 10.88 12.68
N SER A 505 -32.43 11.56 13.80
CA SER A 505 -32.29 10.97 15.14
C SER A 505 -33.62 10.78 15.89
N SER A 506 -34.77 11.01 15.28
CA SER A 506 -36.07 11.02 15.99
C SER A 506 -36.38 9.68 16.64
N ALA A 507 -36.13 8.57 15.94
CA ALA A 507 -36.42 7.22 16.44
C ALA A 507 -35.59 6.87 17.70
N ILE A 508 -34.28 7.17 17.68
CA ILE A 508 -33.40 6.87 18.81
C ILE A 508 -33.70 7.78 20.01
N VAL A 509 -34.08 9.04 19.77
CA VAL A 509 -34.51 9.97 20.82
C VAL A 509 -35.81 9.50 21.47
N ALA A 510 -36.81 9.11 20.67
CA ALA A 510 -38.09 8.63 21.19
C ALA A 510 -37.91 7.38 22.06
N GLU A 511 -37.08 6.43 21.62
CA GLU A 511 -36.73 5.26 22.44
C GLU A 511 -36.01 5.68 23.73
N PHE A 512 -35.05 6.61 23.64
CA PHE A 512 -34.32 7.09 24.82
C PHE A 512 -35.28 7.70 25.86
N HIS A 513 -36.25 8.52 25.42
CA HIS A 513 -37.30 9.05 26.29
C HIS A 513 -38.17 7.94 26.89
N ALA A 514 -38.62 6.97 26.09
CA ALA A 514 -39.46 5.87 26.58
C ALA A 514 -38.73 5.06 27.66
N GLN A 515 -37.47 4.69 27.43
CA GLN A 515 -36.66 3.95 28.42
C GLN A 515 -36.37 4.79 29.67
N LEU A 516 -36.25 6.12 29.53
CA LEU A 516 -36.06 7.03 30.66
C LEU A 516 -37.33 7.11 31.52
N MET A 517 -38.50 7.17 30.89
CA MET A 517 -39.81 7.14 31.57
C MET A 517 -40.06 5.82 32.31
N LEU A 518 -39.46 4.72 31.83
CA LEU A 518 -39.43 3.43 32.53
C LEU A 518 -38.43 3.39 33.70
N GLY A 519 -37.79 4.51 34.04
CA GLY A 519 -36.87 4.64 35.17
C GLY A 519 -35.49 4.02 34.94
N LYS A 520 -35.12 3.70 33.69
CA LYS A 520 -33.80 3.14 33.39
C LYS A 520 -32.71 4.21 33.46
N LYS A 521 -31.51 3.81 33.91
CA LYS A 521 -30.29 4.65 33.81
C LYS A 521 -29.72 4.52 32.41
N LEU A 522 -29.75 5.60 31.65
CA LEU A 522 -29.35 5.63 30.25
C LEU A 522 -28.16 6.55 30.02
N MET A 523 -27.37 6.23 28.99
CA MET A 523 -26.28 7.07 28.51
C MET A 523 -26.47 7.30 27.02
N MET A 524 -26.63 8.57 26.61
CA MET A 524 -26.64 8.96 25.20
C MET A 524 -25.25 9.45 24.81
N VAL A 525 -24.74 8.95 23.69
CA VAL A 525 -23.45 9.37 23.12
C VAL A 525 -23.64 9.81 21.67
N SER A 526 -22.92 10.85 21.26
CA SER A 526 -22.96 11.38 19.89
C SER A 526 -21.67 12.14 19.59
N ASP A 527 -21.24 12.10 18.33
CA ASP A 527 -20.12 12.89 17.82
C ASP A 527 -20.47 14.38 17.69
N SER A 528 -21.74 14.76 17.84
CA SER A 528 -22.22 16.15 17.79
C SER A 528 -22.50 16.70 19.18
N LYS A 529 -21.59 17.56 19.67
CA LYS A 529 -21.80 18.32 20.92
C LYS A 529 -23.09 19.16 20.87
N ARG A 530 -23.44 19.69 19.69
CA ARG A 530 -24.68 20.46 19.49
C ARG A 530 -25.91 19.58 19.72
N PHE A 531 -25.92 18.36 19.18
CA PHE A 531 -27.02 17.41 19.36
C PHE A 531 -27.22 17.06 20.84
N ILE A 532 -26.15 16.69 21.55
CA ILE A 532 -26.24 16.34 22.97
C ILE A 532 -26.82 17.49 23.80
N LYS A 533 -26.37 18.74 23.57
CA LYS A 533 -26.92 19.91 24.27
C LYS A 533 -28.39 20.18 23.97
N LYS A 534 -28.84 19.90 22.74
CA LYS A 534 -30.24 20.06 22.34
C LYS A 534 -31.11 19.01 23.02
N LEU A 535 -30.65 17.76 23.06
CA LEU A 535 -31.32 16.67 23.78
C LEU A 535 -31.40 16.95 25.29
N GLU A 536 -30.32 17.41 25.89
CA GLU A 536 -30.28 17.79 27.32
C GLU A 536 -31.33 18.88 27.65
N ARG A 537 -31.45 19.93 26.82
CA ARG A 537 -32.48 20.97 27.00
C ARG A 537 -33.88 20.41 26.86
N ALA A 538 -34.14 19.61 25.83
CA ALA A 538 -35.46 19.02 25.61
C ALA A 538 -35.90 18.10 26.76
N LEU A 539 -34.96 17.38 27.37
CA LEU A 539 -35.21 16.54 28.54
C LEU A 539 -35.51 17.35 29.81
N ASN A 540 -34.89 18.52 29.97
CA ASN A 540 -35.08 19.38 31.14
C ASN A 540 -36.30 20.31 31.03
N ASP A 541 -36.60 20.81 29.84
CA ASP A 541 -37.61 21.86 29.60
C ASP A 541 -38.93 21.30 29.05
N GLY A 542 -39.00 20.01 28.69
CA GLY A 542 -40.20 19.37 28.13
C GLY A 542 -40.55 19.79 26.69
N SER A 543 -39.66 20.52 26.01
CA SER A 543 -39.85 20.97 24.62
C SER A 543 -39.48 19.89 23.60
N ALA A 544 -40.24 19.78 22.50
CA ALA A 544 -39.97 18.86 21.40
C ALA A 544 -38.62 19.14 20.71
N ILE A 545 -37.93 18.07 20.26
CA ILE A 545 -36.69 18.18 19.48
C ILE A 545 -37.05 18.27 18.00
N ASP A 546 -37.25 19.47 17.48
CA ASP A 546 -37.35 19.72 16.03
C ASP A 546 -35.97 20.01 15.46
N ASP A 547 -35.50 19.15 14.53
CA ASP A 547 -34.15 19.09 13.91
C ASP A 547 -33.49 20.44 13.59
#